data_AF-A0A7S0J299-F1
#
_entry.id   AF-A0A7S0J299-F1
#
_cell.length_a   1.000
_cell.length_b   1.000
_cell.length_c   1.000
_cell.angle_alpha   90.00
_cell.angle_beta   90.00
_cell.angle_gamma   90.00
#
_symmetry.space_group_name_H-M   'P 1'
#
loop_
_entity.id
_entity.type
_entity.pdbx_description
1 polymer ?
#
loop_
_entity_poly.entity_id
_entity_poly.type
_entity_poly.pdbx_seq_one_letter_code
_entity_poly.pdbx_strand_id
1 'polypeptide(L)'
;ECSVVGRARIVGCANLEAWRDPARAHYLRADVTHYDDEADAAAGAESDNELAESSADALYRLVDALLLHDSADGIDADGRIAAVAALEQAAGLAEAAQWWEALELWQRYCSTRRVAHWTQHQAQRNEFLIDAKIRQGGELVIPVREATLPAAERAKLSDLDRRAEDAAAQMGLDDTKAFQACLEARRPAERAQLLRDGVRREADRLQRR
;
A
#
# COMPACT_ATOMS: atom_id res chain seq x y z
N GLU A 1 -13.93 -38.74 -32.54
CA GLU A 1 -13.85 -37.28 -32.77
C GLU A 1 -12.44 -36.84 -32.43
N CYS A 2 -11.78 -36.09 -33.30
CA CYS A 2 -10.49 -35.47 -32.98
C CYS A 2 -10.76 -34.04 -32.50
N SER A 3 -10.56 -33.80 -31.20
CA SER A 3 -10.57 -32.44 -30.63
C SER A 3 -9.15 -31.88 -30.68
N VAL A 4 -8.94 -30.82 -31.47
CA VAL A 4 -7.70 -30.04 -31.44
C VAL A 4 -7.81 -29.05 -30.29
N VAL A 5 -6.88 -29.11 -29.34
CA VAL A 5 -6.75 -28.16 -28.23
C VAL A 5 -5.63 -27.20 -28.57
N GLY A 6 -5.96 -25.92 -28.78
CA GLY A 6 -5.00 -24.85 -29.02
C GLY A 6 -5.08 -23.78 -27.93
N ARG A 7 -4.00 -23.02 -27.74
CA ARG A 7 -3.98 -21.83 -26.88
C ARG A 7 -4.12 -20.60 -27.79
N ALA A 8 -4.95 -19.65 -27.37
CA ALA A 8 -5.14 -18.40 -28.09
C ALA A 8 -5.16 -17.25 -27.09
N ARG A 9 -4.60 -16.10 -27.49
CA ARG A 9 -4.63 -14.88 -26.67
C ARG A 9 -5.88 -14.11 -27.01
N ILE A 10 -6.67 -13.77 -25.99
CA ILE A 10 -7.83 -12.88 -26.16
C ILE A 10 -7.28 -11.46 -26.20
N VAL A 11 -7.43 -10.77 -27.32
CA VAL A 11 -6.97 -9.39 -27.52
C VAL A 11 -8.11 -8.37 -27.47
N GLY A 12 -9.34 -8.85 -27.55
CA GLY A 12 -10.54 -8.03 -27.49
C GLY A 12 -11.78 -8.84 -27.14
N CYS A 13 -12.82 -8.17 -26.66
CA CYS A 13 -14.12 -8.78 -26.47
C CYS A 13 -15.20 -7.85 -27.04
N ALA A 14 -15.92 -8.35 -28.03
CA ALA A 14 -16.89 -7.56 -28.79
C ALA A 14 -18.21 -7.32 -28.02
N ASN A 15 -18.47 -8.09 -26.96
CA ASN A 15 -19.70 -8.03 -26.16
C ASN A 15 -19.45 -8.23 -24.66
N LEU A 16 -18.64 -7.34 -24.06
CA LEU A 16 -18.26 -7.37 -22.64
C LEU A 16 -19.46 -7.41 -21.67
N GLU A 17 -20.62 -6.92 -22.07
CA GLU A 17 -21.86 -6.97 -21.29
C GLU A 17 -22.32 -8.41 -20.98
N ALA A 18 -21.97 -9.39 -21.83
CA ALA A 18 -22.28 -10.80 -21.59
C ALA A 18 -21.52 -11.37 -20.37
N TRP A 19 -20.38 -10.79 -19.99
CA TRP A 19 -19.63 -11.19 -18.78
C TRP A 19 -20.35 -10.80 -17.48
N ARG A 20 -21.17 -9.73 -17.52
CA ARG A 20 -21.76 -9.12 -16.32
C ARG A 20 -23.15 -9.61 -15.99
N ASP A 21 -23.81 -10.31 -16.92
CA ASP A 21 -25.13 -10.90 -16.73
C ASP A 21 -25.09 -12.38 -17.16
N PRO A 22 -24.59 -13.28 -16.29
CA PRO A 22 -24.42 -14.70 -16.61
C PRO A 22 -25.75 -15.44 -16.82
N ALA A 23 -26.90 -14.80 -16.54
CA ALA A 23 -28.22 -15.35 -16.78
C ALA A 23 -28.71 -15.17 -18.23
N ARG A 24 -28.00 -14.39 -19.06
CA ARG A 24 -28.32 -14.23 -20.48
C ARG A 24 -27.65 -15.32 -21.33
N ALA A 25 -28.40 -15.89 -22.28
CA ALA A 25 -27.95 -16.92 -23.22
C ALA A 25 -26.99 -16.40 -24.32
N HIS A 26 -26.18 -15.38 -24.03
CA HIS A 26 -25.23 -14.83 -24.98
C HIS A 26 -23.83 -15.31 -24.64
N TYR A 27 -23.23 -16.08 -25.55
CA TYR A 27 -21.82 -16.46 -25.46
C TYR A 27 -20.92 -15.22 -25.63
N LEU A 28 -19.80 -15.21 -24.91
CA LEU A 28 -18.75 -14.22 -25.09
C LEU A 28 -18.11 -14.38 -26.47
N ARG A 29 -18.02 -13.27 -27.20
CA ARG A 29 -17.32 -13.16 -28.48
C ARG A 29 -15.98 -12.50 -28.21
N ALA A 30 -14.93 -13.30 -28.26
CA ALA A 30 -13.56 -12.85 -28.12
C ALA A 30 -12.93 -12.70 -29.50
N ASP A 31 -12.21 -11.60 -29.69
CA ASP A 31 -11.23 -11.48 -30.76
C ASP A 31 -9.96 -12.17 -30.28
N VAL A 32 -9.54 -13.20 -31.01
CA VAL A 32 -8.40 -14.05 -30.63
C VAL A 32 -7.30 -13.96 -31.66
N THR A 33 -6.06 -13.84 -31.19
CA THR A 33 -4.87 -14.00 -32.02
C THR A 33 -4.19 -15.33 -31.69
N HIS A 34 -3.54 -15.90 -32.69
CA HIS A 34 -2.80 -17.15 -32.54
C HIS A 34 -1.65 -16.93 -31.55
N TYR A 35 -1.53 -17.81 -30.56
CA TYR A 35 -0.42 -17.81 -29.62
C TYR A 35 0.78 -18.45 -30.33
N ASP A 36 1.82 -17.68 -30.59
CA ASP A 36 3.06 -18.18 -31.19
C ASP A 36 4.14 -18.23 -30.10
N ASP A 37 4.41 -19.45 -29.61
CA ASP A 37 5.31 -19.70 -28.48
C ASP A 37 6.72 -19.13 -28.72
N GLU A 38 7.18 -19.01 -29.97
CA GLU A 38 8.53 -18.52 -30.29
C GLU A 38 8.58 -17.00 -30.48
N ALA A 39 7.55 -16.40 -31.09
CA ALA A 39 7.50 -14.96 -31.32
C ALA A 39 7.14 -14.17 -30.03
N ASP A 40 6.23 -14.69 -29.21
CA ASP A 40 5.83 -14.05 -27.95
C ASP A 40 6.90 -14.21 -26.85
N ALA A 41 7.68 -15.30 -26.85
CA ALA A 41 8.79 -15.47 -25.91
C ALA A 41 9.93 -14.49 -26.17
N ALA A 42 10.21 -14.15 -27.44
CA ALA A 42 11.24 -13.16 -27.80
C ALA A 42 10.78 -11.71 -27.59
N ALA A 43 9.52 -11.38 -27.95
CA ALA A 43 9.00 -10.02 -27.80
C ALA A 43 8.63 -9.66 -26.36
N GLY A 44 8.14 -10.63 -25.56
CA GLY A 44 7.82 -10.44 -24.15
C GLY A 44 9.04 -10.41 -23.24
N ALA A 45 10.11 -11.16 -23.54
CA ALA A 45 11.26 -11.26 -22.65
C ALA A 45 12.22 -10.06 -22.68
N GLU A 46 12.29 -9.29 -23.77
CA GLU A 46 13.17 -8.10 -23.81
C GLU A 46 12.40 -6.81 -23.45
N SER A 47 11.17 -6.65 -23.93
CA SER A 47 10.35 -5.46 -23.67
C SER A 47 9.75 -5.47 -22.26
N ASP A 48 9.15 -6.57 -21.80
CA ASP A 48 8.55 -6.62 -20.46
C ASP A 48 9.64 -6.70 -19.38
N ASN A 49 10.83 -7.25 -19.67
CA ASN A 49 11.89 -7.35 -18.67
C ASN A 49 12.62 -6.02 -18.45
N GLU A 50 12.89 -5.21 -19.49
CA GLU A 50 13.45 -3.85 -19.29
C GLU A 50 12.43 -2.88 -18.66
N LEU A 51 11.14 -2.96 -19.04
CA LEU A 51 10.08 -2.15 -18.43
C LEU A 51 9.72 -2.62 -17.02
N ALA A 52 9.72 -3.92 -16.74
CA ALA A 52 9.50 -4.46 -15.39
C ALA A 52 10.71 -4.25 -14.48
N GLU A 53 11.95 -4.39 -14.97
CA GLU A 53 13.15 -4.02 -14.20
C GLU A 53 13.16 -2.51 -13.93
N SER A 54 12.86 -1.66 -14.92
CA SER A 54 12.77 -0.20 -14.71
C SER A 54 11.65 0.21 -13.75
N SER A 55 10.51 -0.50 -13.77
CA SER A 55 9.36 -0.17 -12.93
C SER A 55 9.55 -0.71 -11.52
N ALA A 56 10.01 -1.96 -11.37
CA ALA A 56 10.38 -2.52 -10.09
C ALA A 56 11.50 -1.70 -9.44
N ASP A 57 12.53 -1.27 -10.18
CA ASP A 57 13.57 -0.39 -9.65
C ASP A 57 13.02 0.98 -9.23
N ALA A 58 12.15 1.59 -10.02
CA ALA A 58 11.51 2.85 -9.66
C ALA A 58 10.66 2.70 -8.38
N LEU A 59 9.97 1.56 -8.25
CA LEU A 59 9.13 1.20 -7.12
C LEU A 59 9.92 0.78 -5.88
N TYR A 60 11.07 0.13 -6.02
CA TYR A 60 11.98 -0.15 -4.91
C TYR A 60 12.69 1.12 -4.44
N ARG A 61 13.13 1.99 -5.37
CA ARG A 61 13.63 3.33 -5.02
C ARG A 61 12.56 4.19 -4.35
N LEU A 62 11.30 4.00 -4.71
CA LEU A 62 10.15 4.63 -4.06
C LEU A 62 10.03 4.22 -2.60
N VAL A 63 10.03 2.91 -2.38
CA VAL A 63 9.92 2.31 -1.04
C VAL A 63 11.15 2.67 -0.22
N ASP A 64 12.34 2.60 -0.77
CA ASP A 64 13.57 2.97 -0.07
C ASP A 64 13.61 4.45 0.28
N ALA A 65 13.18 5.34 -0.63
CA ALA A 65 13.08 6.77 -0.33
C ALA A 65 12.03 7.07 0.75
N LEU A 66 10.89 6.38 0.72
CA LEU A 66 9.82 6.50 1.71
C LEU A 66 10.20 5.91 3.08
N LEU A 67 10.96 4.80 3.11
CA LEU A 67 11.44 4.15 4.32
C LEU A 67 12.65 4.88 4.92
N LEU A 68 13.55 5.43 4.11
CA LEU A 68 14.59 6.36 4.58
C LEU A 68 13.94 7.59 5.24
N HIS A 69 12.88 8.13 4.64
CA HIS A 69 12.19 9.31 5.17
C HIS A 69 11.51 9.07 6.53
N ASP A 70 11.00 7.87 6.80
CA ASP A 70 10.35 7.53 8.08
C ASP A 70 11.36 7.13 9.17
N SER A 71 12.59 6.78 8.79
CA SER A 71 13.66 6.37 9.72
C SER A 71 14.62 7.49 10.13
N ALA A 72 14.46 8.71 9.58
CA ALA A 72 15.38 9.81 9.84
C ALA A 72 14.69 11.03 10.49
N ASP A 73 14.95 11.18 11.79
CA ASP A 73 15.40 12.49 12.25
C ASP A 73 16.63 12.88 11.40
N GLY A 74 16.47 13.82 10.44
CA GLY A 74 17.60 14.46 9.76
C GLY A 74 17.78 14.26 8.25
N ILE A 75 16.77 13.83 7.48
CA ILE A 75 16.86 13.97 6.01
C ILE A 75 16.72 15.43 5.61
N ASP A 76 17.65 15.90 4.77
CA ASP A 76 17.65 17.25 4.23
C ASP A 76 16.52 17.47 3.21
N ALA A 77 16.29 18.73 2.84
CA ALA A 77 15.25 19.09 1.90
C ALA A 77 15.41 18.39 0.52
N ASP A 78 16.65 18.08 0.14
CA ASP A 78 16.99 17.51 -1.16
C ASP A 78 16.60 16.03 -1.24
N GLY A 79 16.82 15.25 -0.17
CA GLY A 79 16.33 13.87 -0.09
C GLY A 79 14.80 13.75 -0.18
N ARG A 80 14.08 14.75 0.35
CA ARG A 80 12.61 14.81 0.26
C ARG A 80 12.14 15.14 -1.15
N ILE A 81 12.79 16.11 -1.81
CA ILE A 81 12.49 16.47 -3.19
C ILE A 81 12.73 15.29 -4.13
N ALA A 82 13.82 14.54 -3.93
CA ALA A 82 14.11 13.34 -4.71
C ALA A 82 13.05 12.23 -4.53
N ALA A 83 12.57 12.01 -3.29
CA ALA A 83 11.50 11.06 -3.01
C ALA A 83 10.17 11.46 -3.70
N VAL A 84 9.82 12.75 -3.68
CA VAL A 84 8.63 13.29 -4.36
C VAL A 84 8.75 13.17 -5.87
N ALA A 85 9.91 13.48 -6.45
CA ALA A 85 10.14 13.32 -7.89
C ALA A 85 10.04 11.85 -8.33
N ALA A 86 10.55 10.91 -7.52
CA ALA A 86 10.42 9.48 -7.78
C ALA A 86 8.95 9.00 -7.70
N LEU A 87 8.15 9.54 -6.77
CA LEU A 87 6.71 9.30 -6.67
C LEU A 87 5.94 9.77 -7.91
N GLU A 88 6.24 10.98 -8.39
CA GLU A 88 5.59 11.53 -9.58
C GLU A 88 5.99 10.77 -10.85
N GLN A 89 7.24 10.31 -10.94
CA GLN A 89 7.73 9.50 -12.05
C GLN A 89 7.10 8.10 -12.06
N ALA A 90 7.04 7.41 -10.91
CA ALA A 90 6.36 6.11 -10.79
C ALA A 90 4.85 6.21 -11.12
N ALA A 91 4.19 7.30 -10.71
CA ALA A 91 2.79 7.55 -11.05
C ALA A 91 2.58 7.85 -12.55
N GLY A 92 3.57 8.45 -13.22
CA GLY A 92 3.54 8.73 -14.66
C GLY A 92 3.78 7.51 -15.54
N LEU A 93 4.43 6.47 -15.03
CA LEU A 93 4.75 5.24 -15.74
C LEU A 93 3.63 4.18 -15.67
N ALA A 94 2.61 4.36 -14.83
CA ALA A 94 1.58 3.34 -14.60
C ALA A 94 0.66 3.13 -15.81
N GLU A 95 1.02 2.19 -16.68
CA GLU A 95 0.06 1.54 -17.57
C GLU A 95 -0.89 0.63 -16.76
N ALA A 96 -2.02 0.21 -17.37
CA ALA A 96 -3.09 -0.52 -16.67
C ALA A 96 -2.64 -1.85 -16.01
N ALA A 97 -1.54 -2.45 -16.47
CA ALA A 97 -0.94 -3.65 -15.88
C ALA A 97 -0.11 -3.34 -14.61
N GLN A 98 0.65 -2.25 -14.62
CA GLN A 98 1.54 -1.82 -13.53
C GLN A 98 0.81 -1.07 -12.41
N TRP A 99 -0.45 -0.69 -12.66
CA TRP A 99 -1.34 -0.11 -11.67
C TRP A 99 -1.48 -0.94 -10.39
N TRP A 100 -1.65 -2.26 -10.52
CA TRP A 100 -1.91 -3.12 -9.36
C TRP A 100 -0.69 -3.21 -8.45
N GLU A 101 0.50 -3.26 -9.03
CA GLU A 101 1.77 -3.26 -8.30
C GLU A 101 1.97 -1.95 -7.55
N ALA A 102 1.73 -0.80 -8.21
CA ALA A 102 1.80 0.51 -7.57
C ALA A 102 0.79 0.65 -6.41
N LEU A 103 -0.42 0.11 -6.58
CA LEU A 103 -1.45 0.10 -5.55
C LEU A 103 -1.07 -0.80 -4.37
N GLU A 104 -0.57 -2.00 -4.63
CA GLU A 104 -0.10 -2.95 -3.61
C GLU A 104 1.04 -2.35 -2.78
N LEU A 105 1.98 -1.69 -3.44
CA LEU A 105 3.10 -1.03 -2.78
C LEU A 105 2.65 0.15 -1.90
N TRP A 106 1.71 0.95 -2.40
CA TRP A 106 1.09 2.00 -1.60
C TRP A 106 0.38 1.45 -0.36
N GLN A 107 -0.36 0.35 -0.50
CA GLN A 107 -0.98 -0.33 0.63
C GLN A 107 0.05 -0.87 1.62
N ARG A 108 1.15 -1.46 1.11
CA ARG A 108 2.24 -1.97 1.94
C ARG A 108 2.90 -0.84 2.72
N TYR A 109 3.15 0.31 2.10
CA TYR A 109 3.66 1.50 2.78
C TYR A 109 2.71 1.95 3.89
N CYS A 110 1.43 2.15 3.59
CA CYS A 110 0.44 2.58 4.59
C CYS A 110 0.35 1.59 5.77
N SER A 111 0.31 0.28 5.45
CA SER A 111 0.26 -0.80 6.44
C SER A 111 1.50 -0.80 7.33
N THR A 112 2.69 -0.67 6.72
CA THR A 112 3.97 -0.66 7.43
C THR A 112 4.01 0.48 8.43
N ARG A 113 3.56 1.68 8.04
CA ARG A 113 3.54 2.85 8.93
C ARG A 113 2.52 2.74 10.05
N ARG A 114 1.33 2.21 9.76
CA ARG A 114 0.34 1.90 10.81
C ARG A 114 0.91 0.92 11.82
N VAL A 115 1.58 -0.14 11.36
CA VAL A 115 2.22 -1.14 12.22
C VAL A 115 3.37 -0.53 13.02
N ALA A 116 4.22 0.29 12.40
CA ALA A 116 5.34 0.96 13.07
C ALA A 116 4.83 1.87 14.20
N HIS A 117 3.86 2.73 13.92
CA HIS A 117 3.22 3.59 14.91
C HIS A 117 2.59 2.78 16.05
N TRP A 118 1.84 1.73 15.72
CA TRP A 118 1.26 0.84 16.72
C TRP A 118 2.33 0.17 17.59
N THR A 119 3.41 -0.30 16.98
CA THR A 119 4.52 -0.96 17.68
C THR A 119 5.23 0.00 18.62
N GLN A 120 5.51 1.23 18.17
CA GLN A 120 6.10 2.28 19.01
C GLN A 120 5.21 2.62 20.21
N HIS A 121 3.91 2.79 19.97
CA HIS A 121 2.95 3.03 21.04
C HIS A 121 2.90 1.87 22.03
N GLN A 122 2.83 0.62 21.56
CA GLN A 122 2.84 -0.57 22.42
C GLN A 122 4.12 -0.68 23.25
N ALA A 123 5.28 -0.32 22.69
CA ALA A 123 6.53 -0.27 23.43
C ALA A 123 6.47 0.76 24.58
N GLN A 124 6.09 2.01 24.28
CA GLN A 124 5.92 3.07 25.28
C GLN A 124 4.90 2.69 26.37
N ARG A 125 3.82 2.04 25.95
CA ARG A 125 2.75 1.56 26.83
C ARG A 125 3.26 0.48 27.78
N ASN A 126 4.00 -0.50 27.26
CA ASN A 126 4.57 -1.59 28.06
C ASN A 126 5.64 -1.09 29.04
N GLU A 127 6.52 -0.18 28.60
CA GLU A 127 7.48 0.48 29.48
C GLU A 127 6.77 1.21 30.62
N PHE A 128 5.74 1.99 30.30
CA PHE A 128 4.93 2.68 31.32
C PHE A 128 4.31 1.70 32.33
N LEU A 129 3.77 0.58 31.86
CA LEU A 129 3.16 -0.44 32.73
C LEU A 129 4.19 -1.05 33.69
N ILE A 130 5.38 -1.37 33.19
CA ILE A 130 6.47 -1.92 33.98
C ILE A 130 6.92 -0.88 35.03
N ASP A 131 7.15 0.37 34.62
CA ASP A 131 7.57 1.45 35.52
C ASP A 131 6.53 1.76 36.59
N ALA A 132 5.25 1.78 36.21
CA ALA A 132 4.16 1.96 37.16
C ALA A 132 4.11 0.81 38.18
N LYS A 133 4.38 -0.43 37.74
CA LYS A 133 4.40 -1.59 38.63
C LYS A 133 5.61 -1.57 39.57
N ILE A 134 6.78 -1.20 39.08
CA ILE A 134 7.99 -1.01 39.89
C ILE A 134 7.74 0.05 40.98
N ARG A 135 7.12 1.19 40.62
CA ARG A 135 6.77 2.25 41.59
C ARG A 135 5.71 1.84 42.60
N GLN A 136 4.75 0.99 42.21
CA GLN A 136 3.77 0.42 43.14
C GLN A 136 4.43 -0.49 44.19
N GLY A 137 5.55 -1.12 43.83
CA GLY A 137 6.25 -2.10 44.66
C GLY A 137 5.60 -3.49 44.64
N GLY A 138 6.28 -4.45 45.27
CA GLY A 138 5.89 -5.86 45.28
C GLY A 138 6.50 -6.67 44.14
N GLU A 139 6.01 -7.89 43.96
CA GLU A 139 6.48 -8.80 42.91
C GLU A 139 6.09 -8.30 41.52
N LEU A 140 7.07 -8.22 40.61
CA LEU A 140 6.84 -7.89 39.21
C LEU A 140 6.41 -9.15 38.45
N VAL A 141 5.12 -9.21 38.09
CA VAL A 141 4.55 -10.28 37.28
C VAL A 141 4.24 -9.75 35.88
N ILE A 142 4.81 -10.40 34.85
CA ILE A 142 4.60 -10.05 33.43
C ILE A 142 3.65 -11.09 32.80
N PRO A 143 2.62 -10.67 32.03
CA PRO A 143 2.27 -9.28 31.71
C PRO A 143 1.65 -8.54 32.89
N VAL A 144 1.99 -7.25 33.04
CA VAL A 144 1.43 -6.37 34.07
C VAL A 144 -0.04 -6.14 33.77
N ARG A 145 -0.92 -6.55 34.68
CA ARG A 145 -2.36 -6.32 34.55
C ARG A 145 -2.72 -4.90 34.95
N GLU A 146 -3.29 -4.13 34.02
CA GLU A 146 -3.67 -2.73 34.24
C GLU A 146 -4.61 -2.53 35.43
N ALA A 147 -5.53 -3.47 35.64
CA ALA A 147 -6.47 -3.44 36.76
C ALA A 147 -5.78 -3.44 38.13
N THR A 148 -4.51 -3.88 38.21
CA THR A 148 -3.75 -3.90 39.46
C THR A 148 -3.04 -2.58 39.76
N LEU A 149 -3.02 -1.64 38.81
CA LEU A 149 -2.36 -0.35 38.95
C LEU A 149 -3.25 0.66 39.70
N PRO A 150 -2.64 1.62 40.44
CA PRO A 150 -3.36 2.74 41.04
C PRO A 150 -4.17 3.53 39.99
N ALA A 151 -5.30 4.11 40.40
CA ALA A 151 -6.18 4.86 39.51
C ALA A 151 -5.46 6.01 38.76
N ALA A 152 -4.52 6.68 39.42
CA ALA A 152 -3.73 7.74 38.80
C ALA A 152 -2.84 7.24 37.65
N GLU A 153 -2.26 6.04 37.76
CA GLU A 153 -1.44 5.45 36.70
C GLU A 153 -2.32 4.93 35.56
N ARG A 154 -3.50 4.37 35.87
CA ARG A 154 -4.49 4.01 34.84
C ARG A 154 -4.98 5.22 34.04
N ALA A 155 -5.17 6.37 34.68
CA ALA A 155 -5.55 7.61 34.00
C ALA A 155 -4.46 8.09 33.03
N LYS A 156 -3.19 8.02 33.43
CA LYS A 156 -2.04 8.35 32.56
C LYS A 156 -1.93 7.39 31.38
N LEU A 157 -2.15 6.09 31.60
CA LEU A 157 -2.17 5.09 30.55
C LEU A 157 -3.28 5.38 29.52
N SER A 158 -4.48 5.71 29.99
CA SER A 158 -5.59 6.10 29.13
C SER A 158 -5.30 7.38 28.34
N ASP A 159 -4.60 8.35 28.93
CA ASP A 159 -4.17 9.55 28.22
C ASP A 159 -3.09 9.25 27.16
N LEU A 160 -2.18 8.32 27.45
CA LEU A 160 -1.19 7.84 26.49
C LEU A 160 -1.85 7.11 25.31
N ASP A 161 -2.83 6.25 25.57
CA ASP A 161 -3.63 5.56 24.55
C ASP A 161 -4.38 6.58 23.68
N ARG A 162 -5.05 7.57 24.29
CA ARG A 162 -5.75 8.65 23.56
C ARG A 162 -4.80 9.47 22.69
N ARG A 163 -3.61 9.84 23.20
CA ARG A 163 -2.61 10.58 22.40
C ARG A 163 -2.12 9.78 21.20
N ALA A 164 -1.97 8.47 21.35
CA ALA A 164 -1.61 7.60 20.23
C ALA A 164 -2.75 7.47 19.21
N GLU A 165 -4.01 7.41 19.63
CA GLU A 165 -5.16 7.47 18.72
C GLU A 165 -5.22 8.80 17.96
N ASP A 166 -5.04 9.92 18.65
CA ASP A 166 -4.99 11.25 18.05
C ASP A 166 -3.83 11.34 17.02
N ALA A 167 -2.64 10.85 17.39
CA ALA A 167 -1.49 10.80 16.50
C ALA A 167 -1.75 9.93 15.27
N ALA A 168 -2.40 8.77 15.45
CA ALA A 168 -2.77 7.89 14.36
C ALA A 168 -3.79 8.52 13.42
N ALA A 169 -4.79 9.23 13.94
CA ALA A 169 -5.73 10.00 13.14
C ALA A 169 -5.03 11.12 12.36
N GLN A 170 -4.06 11.80 12.98
CA GLN A 170 -3.26 12.85 12.34
C GLN A 170 -2.28 12.32 11.29
N MET A 171 -1.92 11.03 11.31
CA MET A 171 -1.14 10.42 10.22
C MET A 171 -1.88 10.51 8.88
N GLY A 172 -3.22 10.59 8.89
CA GLY A 172 -4.01 10.80 7.67
C GLY A 172 -3.94 9.63 6.67
N LEU A 173 -3.39 8.49 7.09
CA LEU A 173 -3.28 7.26 6.30
C LEU A 173 -4.64 6.56 6.26
N ASP A 174 -5.59 7.07 5.48
CA ASP A 174 -6.83 6.37 5.17
C ASP A 174 -6.60 5.41 3.98
N ASP A 175 -5.85 4.34 4.26
CA ASP A 175 -5.51 3.31 3.28
C ASP A 175 -6.74 2.62 2.72
N THR A 176 -7.76 2.43 3.56
CA THR A 176 -8.90 1.58 3.28
C THR A 176 -9.88 2.32 2.37
N LYS A 177 -10.18 3.59 2.64
CA LYS A 177 -11.08 4.36 1.75
C LYS A 177 -10.42 4.71 0.42
N ALA A 178 -9.14 5.06 0.42
CA ALA A 178 -8.43 5.37 -0.82
C ALA A 178 -8.31 4.12 -1.72
N PHE A 179 -8.04 2.96 -1.13
CA PHE A 179 -8.01 1.69 -1.84
C PHE A 179 -9.39 1.28 -2.34
N GLN A 180 -10.42 1.38 -1.50
CA GLN A 180 -11.80 1.08 -1.89
C GLN A 180 -12.26 1.95 -3.06
N ALA A 181 -11.96 3.26 -3.02
CA ALA A 181 -12.26 4.17 -4.12
C ALA A 181 -11.55 3.75 -5.43
N CYS A 182 -10.32 3.25 -5.33
CA CYS A 182 -9.60 2.73 -6.48
C CYS A 182 -10.21 1.43 -7.04
N LEU A 183 -10.68 0.53 -6.18
CA LEU A 183 -11.39 -0.68 -6.61
C LEU A 183 -12.73 -0.35 -7.28
N GLU A 184 -13.44 0.65 -6.79
CA GLU A 184 -14.74 1.08 -7.29
C GLU A 184 -14.67 1.88 -8.60
N ALA A 185 -13.55 2.58 -8.84
CA ALA A 185 -13.31 3.32 -10.06
C ALA A 185 -13.35 2.41 -11.30
N ARG A 186 -14.07 2.84 -12.33
CA ARG A 186 -14.36 2.01 -13.52
C ARG A 186 -13.31 2.17 -14.62
N ARG A 187 -12.61 3.29 -14.63
CA ARG A 187 -11.64 3.64 -15.68
C ARG A 187 -10.22 3.59 -15.11
N PRO A 188 -9.25 3.02 -15.84
CA PRO A 188 -7.85 3.03 -15.43
C PRO A 188 -7.31 4.43 -15.10
N ALA A 189 -7.66 5.44 -15.90
CA ALA A 189 -7.25 6.82 -15.66
C ALA A 189 -7.79 7.41 -14.34
N GLU A 190 -8.99 7.01 -13.93
CA GLU A 190 -9.60 7.44 -12.66
C GLU A 190 -8.88 6.80 -11.47
N ARG A 191 -8.51 5.53 -11.58
CA ARG A 191 -7.69 4.82 -10.59
C ARG A 191 -6.33 5.47 -10.42
N ALA A 192 -5.63 5.69 -11.54
CA ALA A 192 -4.33 6.36 -11.56
C ALA A 192 -4.39 7.74 -10.87
N GLN A 193 -5.44 8.52 -11.17
CA GLN A 193 -5.65 9.82 -10.54
C GLN A 193 -5.86 9.72 -9.02
N LEU A 194 -6.67 8.76 -8.55
CA LEU A 194 -6.94 8.56 -7.12
C LEU A 194 -5.68 8.16 -6.33
N LEU A 195 -4.84 7.27 -6.89
CA LEU A 195 -3.56 6.90 -6.29
C LEU A 195 -2.60 8.07 -6.27
N ARG A 196 -2.46 8.79 -7.40
CA ARG A 196 -1.63 10.00 -7.49
C ARG A 196 -2.03 11.02 -6.44
N ASP A 197 -3.32 11.23 -6.25
CA ASP A 197 -3.83 12.16 -5.24
C ASP A 197 -3.56 11.67 -3.81
N GLY A 198 -3.60 10.36 -3.56
CA GLY A 198 -3.22 9.75 -2.28
C GLY A 198 -1.74 9.96 -1.96
N VAL A 199 -0.88 9.63 -2.92
CA VAL A 199 0.56 9.83 -2.84
C VAL A 199 0.91 11.31 -2.63
N ARG A 200 0.27 12.21 -3.38
CA ARG A 200 0.52 13.65 -3.27
C ARG A 200 0.09 14.22 -1.92
N ARG A 201 -1.08 13.81 -1.40
CA ARG A 201 -1.51 14.22 -0.04
C ARG A 201 -0.47 13.83 1.02
N GLU A 202 0.12 12.66 0.87
CA GLU A 202 1.15 12.19 1.78
C GLU A 202 2.47 12.95 1.62
N ALA A 203 2.89 13.24 0.39
CA ALA A 203 4.03 14.11 0.12
C ALA A 203 3.85 15.51 0.74
N ASP A 204 2.68 16.14 0.52
CA ASP A 204 2.34 17.45 1.10
C ASP A 204 2.34 17.39 2.64
N ARG A 205 1.88 16.29 3.23
CA ARG A 205 1.90 16.08 4.69
C ARG A 205 3.33 16.01 5.21
N LEU A 206 4.22 15.31 4.51
CA LEU A 206 5.63 15.19 4.88
C LEU A 206 6.37 16.52 4.76
N GLN A 207 6.04 17.37 3.79
CA GLN A 207 6.65 18.70 3.64
C GLN A 207 6.26 19.71 4.73
N ARG A 208 5.12 19.50 5.41
CA ARG A 208 4.64 20.39 6.48
C ARG A 208 5.18 20.06 7.87
N ARG A 209 5.94 18.96 8.00
CA ARG A 209 6.62 18.56 9.24
C ARG A 209 8.05 19.06 9.25
#